data_AF-A0A4R6PPF4-F1
#
_entry.id   AF-A0A4R6PPF4-F1
#
_cell.length_a   1.000
_cell.length_b   1.000
_cell.length_c   1.000
_cell.angle_alpha   90.00
_cell.angle_beta   90.00
_cell.angle_gamma   90.00
#
_symmetry.space_group_name_H-M   'P 1'
#
loop_
_entity.id
_entity.type
_entity.pdbx_description
1 polymer ?
#
loop_
_entity_poly.entity_id
_entity_poly.type
_entity_poly.pdbx_seq_one_letter_code
_entity_poly.pdbx_strand_id
1 'polypeptide(L)' 'MRVEIVDTNTFHFTGVPQTATPAPTDTETAAVRSTLTVAPFGASMTALWERSEDGTTWHPWMHIAFTKQ' A
#
# COMPACT_ATOMS: atom_id res chain seq x y z
N MET A 1 2.46 4.96 -10.14
CA MET A 1 2.65 5.01 -8.68
C MET A 1 2.80 6.47 -8.27
N ARG A 2 2.05 6.91 -7.26
CA ARG A 2 2.09 8.23 -6.64
C ARG A 2 2.49 8.05 -5.18
N VAL A 3 3.26 8.99 -4.65
CA VAL A 3 3.63 9.06 -3.23
C VAL A 3 3.11 10.38 -2.67
N GLU A 4 2.49 10.31 -1.50
CA GLU A 4 2.11 11.46 -0.67
C GLU A 4 2.80 11.32 0.69
N ILE A 5 3.40 12.41 1.17
CA ILE A 5 3.99 12.49 2.51
C ILE A 5 2.91 13.09 3.41
N VAL A 6 2.39 12.29 4.34
CA VAL A 6 1.29 12.69 5.23
C VAL A 6 1.84 13.40 6.47
N ASP A 7 2.93 12.87 7.03
CA ASP A 7 3.67 13.47 8.13
C ASP A 7 5.17 13.09 8.03
N THR A 8 5.97 13.48 9.02
CA THR A 8 7.43 13.27 9.04
C THR A 8 7.85 11.81 8.76
N ASN A 9 7.03 10.83 9.17
CA ASN A 9 7.36 9.40 9.08
C ASN A 9 6.26 8.54 8.43
N THR A 10 5.20 9.16 7.91
CA THR A 10 4.07 8.47 7.28
C THR A 10 4.00 8.80 5.80
N PHE A 11 4.00 7.74 5.00
CA PHE A 11 3.98 7.81 3.54
C PHE A 11 2.80 7.03 3.00
N HIS A 12 2.01 7.66 2.14
CA HIS A 12 0.94 7.02 1.37
C HIS A 12 1.41 6.74 -0.04
N PHE A 13 1.33 5.48 -0.46
CA PHE A 13 1.60 5.04 -1.82
C PHE A 13 0.29 4.67 -2.48
N THR A 14 0.01 5.24 -3.64
CA THR A 14 -1.16 4.87 -4.47
C THR A 14 -0.68 4.42 -5.84
N GLY A 15 -1.21 3.30 -6.32
CA GLY A 15 -0.83 2.78 -7.63
C GLY A 15 -1.87 1.82 -8.18
N VAL A 16 -1.86 1.68 -9.50
CA VAL A 16 -2.46 0.53 -10.16
C VAL A 16 -1.50 -0.65 -10.06
N PRO A 17 -1.98 -1.89 -9.93
CA PRO A 17 -1.12 -3.07 -10.02
C PRO A 17 -0.40 -3.06 -11.37
N GLN A 18 0.94 -2.96 -11.35
CA GLN A 18 1.76 -3.32 -12.51
C GLN A 18 1.99 -4.83 -12.45
N THR A 19 0.97 -5.61 -12.80
CA THR A 19 1.14 -7.04 -13.04
C THR A 19 1.99 -7.22 -14.30
N ALA A 20 2.96 -8.14 -14.26
CA ALA A 20 3.50 -8.72 -15.49
C ALA A 20 2.33 -9.27 -16.34
N THR A 21 2.43 -9.13 -17.66
CA THR A 21 1.45 -9.37 -18.74
C THR A 21 0.21 -10.22 -18.38
N PRO A 22 -1.02 -9.76 -18.69
CA PRO A 22 -2.26 -10.34 -18.17
C PRO A 22 -2.72 -11.60 -18.92
N ALA A 23 -3.34 -12.54 -18.20
CA ALA A 23 -4.35 -13.43 -18.77
C ALA A 23 -5.68 -12.65 -18.89
N PRO A 24 -6.47 -12.83 -19.96
CA PRO A 24 -7.64 -11.99 -20.20
C PRO A 24 -8.82 -12.47 -19.36
N THR A 25 -9.18 -11.71 -18.34
CA THR A 25 -10.58 -11.59 -17.90
C THR A 25 -10.81 -10.19 -17.37
N ASP A 26 -11.91 -9.62 -17.81
CA ASP A 26 -12.49 -8.32 -17.48
C ASP A 26 -12.80 -8.20 -15.98
N THR A 27 -11.76 -8.13 -15.16
CA THR A 27 -11.88 -7.83 -13.72
C THR A 27 -11.27 -6.47 -13.53
N GLU A 28 -12.13 -5.50 -13.20
CA GLU A 28 -11.73 -4.18 -12.73
C GLU A 28 -10.58 -4.39 -11.73
N THR A 29 -9.40 -3.92 -12.11
CA THR A 29 -8.17 -4.27 -11.38
C THR A 29 -8.21 -3.49 -10.08
N ALA A 30 -8.60 -4.15 -8.99
CA ALA A 30 -8.79 -3.53 -7.69
C ALA A 30 -7.61 -2.58 -7.38
N ALA A 31 -7.94 -1.33 -7.05
CA ALA A 31 -6.97 -0.32 -6.67
C ALA A 31 -6.25 -0.75 -5.40
N VAL A 32 -4.95 -0.45 -5.31
CA VAL A 32 -4.11 -0.81 -4.16
C VAL A 32 -3.46 0.44 -3.61
N ARG A 33 -3.46 0.58 -2.28
CA ARG A 33 -2.68 1.58 -1.57
C ARG A 33 -1.91 0.95 -0.43
N SER A 34 -0.83 1.60 -0.03
CA SER A 34 -0.13 1.24 1.20
C SER A 34 0.22 2.46 2.04
N THR A 35 0.10 2.30 3.35
CA THR A 35 0.55 3.25 4.35
C THR A 35 1.77 2.65 5.03
N LEU A 36 2.93 3.28 4.83
CA LEU A 36 4.17 2.93 5.52
C LEU A 36 4.35 3.90 6.69
N THR A 37 4.49 3.35 7.89
CA THR A 37 4.84 4.11 9.11
C THR A 37 6.21 3.67 9.58
N VAL A 38 7.12 4.63 9.78
CA VAL A 38 8.47 4.36 10.30
C VAL A 38 8.59 4.89 11.73
N ALA A 39 9.01 4.05 12.67
CA ALA A 39 9.22 4.47 14.05
C ALA A 39 10.38 5.47 14.15
N PRO A 40 10.41 6.32 15.19
CA PRO A 40 11.54 7.22 15.44
C PRO A 40 12.88 6.49 15.39
N PHE A 41 13.87 7.12 14.74
CA PHE A 41 15.21 6.56 14.53
C PHE A 41 15.26 5.27 13.69
N GLY A 42 14.15 4.88 13.04
CA GLY A 42 14.10 3.74 12.12
C GLY A 42 14.25 2.37 12.80
N ALA A 43 13.90 2.27 14.09
CA ALA A 43 14.00 1.03 14.86
C ALA A 43 13.01 -0.06 14.38
N SER A 44 11.86 0.37 13.88
CA SER A 44 10.84 -0.50 13.31
C SER A 44 10.04 0.24 12.22
N MET A 45 9.33 -0.52 11.40
CA MET A 45 8.38 0.01 10.43
C MET A 45 7.18 -0.93 10.28
N THR A 46 6.03 -0.37 9.95
CA THR A 46 4.83 -1.13 9.59
C THR A 46 4.33 -0.70 8.22
N ALA A 47 3.85 -1.67 7.43
CA ALA A 47 3.20 -1.42 6.16
C ALA A 47 1.79 -2.03 6.19
N LEU A 48 0.78 -1.17 6.14
CA LEU A 48 -0.62 -1.56 5.94
C LEU A 48 -0.95 -1.46 4.46
N TRP A 49 -1.39 -2.55 3.87
CA TRP A 49 -1.87 -2.63 2.49
C TRP A 49 -3.37 -2.74 2.47
N GLU A 50 -4.00 -1.93 1.64
CA GLU A 50 -5.45 -1.91 1.46
C GLU A 50 -5.79 -2.05 -0.02
N ARG A 51 -6.94 -2.68 -0.28
CA ARG A 51 -7.50 -2.85 -1.62
C ARG A 51 -8.88 -2.22 -1.71
N SER A 52 -9.22 -1.76 -2.90
CA SER A 52 -10.53 -1.19 -3.22
C SER A 52 -10.98 -1.69 -4.58
N GLU A 53 -12.14 -2.33 -4.64
CA GLU A 53 -12.73 -2.81 -5.89
C GLU A 53 -13.41 -1.67 -6.67
N ASP A 54 -14.01 -0.73 -5.94
CA ASP A 54 -14.76 0.41 -6.48
C ASP A 54 -13.93 1.72 -6.54
N GLY A 55 -12.65 1.68 -6.16
CA GLY A 55 -11.75 2.83 -6.05
C GLY A 55 -12.05 3.80 -4.90
N THR A 56 -13.09 3.57 -4.09
CA THR A 56 -13.54 4.51 -3.04
C THR A 56 -13.66 3.86 -1.65
N THR A 57 -14.09 2.61 -1.57
CA THR A 57 -14.16 1.80 -0.35
C THR A 57 -12.89 0.97 -0.21
N TRP A 58 -12.14 1.20 0.87
CA TRP A 58 -10.86 0.55 1.11
C TRP A 58 -10.96 -0.48 2.23
N HIS A 59 -10.46 -1.67 1.99
CA HIS A 59 -10.43 -2.77 2.94
C HIS A 59 -8.99 -3.19 3.26
N PRO A 60 -8.67 -3.48 4.53
CA PRO A 60 -7.36 -4.00 4.90
C PRO A 60 -7.14 -5.37 4.26
N TRP A 61 -5.97 -5.54 3.67
CA TRP A 61 -5.59 -6.78 2.98
C TRP A 61 -4.38 -7.44 3.65
N MET A 62 -3.33 -6.68 3.94
CA MET A 62 -2.13 -7.20 4.61
C MET A 62 -1.56 -6.17 5.58
N HIS A 63 -1.03 -6.64 6.70
CA HIS A 63 -0.30 -5.82 7.66
C HIS A 63 1.04 -6.50 7.97
N ILE A 64 2.13 -5.84 7.63
CA ILE A 64 3.49 -6.35 7.81
C ILE A 64 4.23 -5.43 8.77
N ALA A 65 4.95 -6.02 9.72
CA ALA A 65 5.84 -5.31 10.63
C ALA A 65 7.29 -5.78 10.42
N PHE A 66 8.21 -4.82 10.41
CA PHE A 66 9.65 -5.07 10.35
C PHE A 66 10.31 -4.43 11.55
N THR A 67 11.26 -5.13 12.15
CA THR A 67 12.13 -4.61 13.20
C THR A 67 13.57 -4.69 12.73
N LYS A 68 14.35 -3.66 13.07
CA LYS A 68 15.78 -3.66 12.83
C LYS A 68 16.43 -4.64 13.83
N GLN A 69 17.18 -5.61 13.32
CA GLN A 69 18.03 -6.50 14.13
C GLN A 69 19.33 -5.78 14.51
#